data_AF-A0A6V8F2H0-F1
#
_entry.id   AF-A0A6V8F2H0-F1
#
_cell.length_a   1.000
_cell.length_b   1.000
_cell.length_c   1.000
_cell.angle_alpha   90.00
_cell.angle_beta   90.00
_cell.angle_gamma   90.00
#
_symmetry.space_group_name_H-M   'P 1'
#
loop_
_entity.id
_entity.type
_entity.pdbx_description
1 polymer ?
#
loop_
_entity_poly.entity_id
_entity_poly.type
_entity_poly.pdbx_seq_one_letter_code
_entity_poly.pdbx_strand_id
1 'polypeptide(L)'
;MIPFIVGRKKLVKSYYSPPLKQTIIQKLRIGKVFYLFLLFVPLSLFSAVVLKNDTFTFITCILAIVPLARIMGYTTKEISLQSNPTVSGLLSATFGNAIELIIAIFALRAGLIQVVQASIIGSIIGNILLLVGLSIFAGGLRYKNQRFNNETIAVSSTMLIIVVAGLAIPSVYDFLKPHGPHIQVLSAAVAVVMTLIYLAGLFFSLRTHRDLFDASDEMKATHERPTMSKRLAAIILLLTVAVVAIESEFLVRAIETAAVTIGITQTFIGIVVIAIITNIAENSTAVHFALENKLDVSIEIGLSSAIQIALFVVPILMLVSSVFNFGFTLVFTPFEILAVMLAVLIVNYLSADGRCNWLEGAQLISVYAIIAIAFFFVA
;
A
#
# COMPACT_ATOMS: atom_id res chain seq x y z
N MET A 1 30.65 5.89 -61.73
CA MET A 1 30.81 4.42 -61.77
C MET A 1 30.00 3.85 -60.61
N ILE A 2 29.08 2.96 -60.96
CA ILE A 2 27.96 2.39 -60.17
C ILE A 2 28.47 1.44 -59.04
N PRO A 3 27.65 1.16 -58.00
CA PRO A 3 28.02 0.76 -56.65
C PRO A 3 27.95 -0.75 -56.42
N PHE A 4 28.25 -1.23 -55.19
CA PHE A 4 27.83 -2.57 -54.76
C PHE A 4 27.23 -2.57 -53.35
N ILE A 5 25.90 -2.69 -53.35
CA ILE A 5 25.05 -3.19 -52.26
C ILE A 5 25.23 -4.72 -52.19
N VAL A 6 25.14 -5.31 -51.00
CA VAL A 6 24.63 -6.67 -50.62
C VAL A 6 25.39 -7.11 -49.36
N GLY A 7 24.79 -7.52 -48.25
CA GLY A 7 23.39 -7.71 -47.91
C GLY A 7 23.25 -8.00 -46.41
N ARG A 8 22.20 -7.43 -45.80
CA ARG A 8 21.65 -7.90 -44.53
C ARG A 8 21.03 -9.27 -44.75
N LYS A 9 21.46 -10.31 -44.04
CA LYS A 9 20.61 -11.48 -43.71
C LYS A 9 21.17 -12.29 -42.54
N LYS A 10 20.32 -12.39 -41.51
CA LYS A 10 20.16 -13.51 -40.56
C LYS A 10 21.34 -13.89 -39.65
N LEU A 11 21.28 -13.41 -38.41
CA LEU A 11 21.50 -14.25 -37.23
C LEU A 11 20.44 -13.91 -36.16
N VAL A 12 19.19 -14.27 -36.43
CA VAL A 12 18.19 -14.46 -35.36
C VAL A 12 18.57 -15.78 -34.69
N LYS A 13 19.38 -15.71 -33.64
CA LYS A 13 19.52 -16.83 -32.71
C LYS A 13 18.18 -16.97 -31.98
N SER A 14 17.46 -18.01 -32.39
CA SER A 14 16.31 -18.58 -31.69
C SER A 14 16.63 -18.70 -30.20
N TYR A 15 16.08 -17.79 -29.39
CA TYR A 15 15.99 -17.97 -27.96
C TYR A 15 14.83 -18.93 -27.73
N TYR A 16 15.19 -20.15 -27.35
CA TYR A 16 14.29 -21.19 -26.92
C TYR A 16 13.37 -20.62 -25.81
N SER A 17 12.10 -20.37 -26.14
CA SER A 17 11.08 -20.04 -25.15
C SER A 17 10.89 -21.27 -24.27
N PRO A 18 11.12 -21.22 -22.94
CA PRO A 18 10.73 -22.33 -22.08
C PRO A 18 9.20 -22.49 -22.11
N PRO A 19 8.68 -23.71 -21.91
CA PRO A 19 7.24 -23.97 -22.00
C PRO A 19 6.48 -23.15 -20.95
N LEU A 20 5.31 -22.61 -21.33
CA LEU A 20 4.47 -21.68 -20.53
C LEU A 20 4.27 -22.08 -19.05
N LYS A 21 4.21 -23.39 -18.74
CA LYS A 21 4.04 -23.89 -17.37
C LYS A 21 5.27 -23.66 -16.49
N GLN A 22 6.48 -23.62 -17.06
CA GLN A 22 7.71 -23.41 -16.31
C GLN A 22 7.98 -21.92 -16.05
N THR A 23 7.60 -21.01 -16.94
CA THR A 23 7.93 -19.57 -16.77
C THR A 23 7.16 -18.91 -15.60
N ILE A 24 5.90 -19.31 -15.36
CA ILE A 24 5.10 -18.75 -14.26
C ILE A 24 5.65 -19.24 -12.91
N ILE A 25 5.84 -20.55 -12.75
CA ILE A 25 6.31 -21.15 -11.49
C ILE A 25 7.78 -20.78 -11.19
N GLN A 26 8.59 -20.58 -12.22
CA GLN A 26 10.04 -20.36 -12.08
C GLN A 26 10.43 -18.88 -11.99
N LYS A 27 9.57 -17.94 -12.43
CA LYS A 27 9.74 -16.48 -12.22
C LYS A 27 8.91 -15.89 -11.09
N LEU A 28 7.82 -16.53 -10.64
CA LEU A 28 7.37 -16.38 -9.26
C LEU A 28 8.31 -17.17 -8.31
N ARG A 29 9.63 -16.95 -8.42
CA ARG A 29 10.66 -17.50 -7.51
C ARG A 29 10.65 -16.74 -6.19
N ILE A 30 9.46 -16.58 -5.66
CA ILE A 30 9.19 -16.23 -4.29
C ILE A 30 9.43 -17.53 -3.53
N GLY A 31 10.20 -17.50 -2.44
CA GLY A 31 10.59 -18.72 -1.72
C GLY A 31 9.39 -19.63 -1.49
N LYS A 32 9.59 -20.96 -1.57
CA LYS A 32 8.55 -21.99 -1.42
C LYS A 32 7.57 -21.73 -0.24
N VAL A 33 8.05 -21.03 0.78
CA VAL A 33 7.31 -20.52 1.94
C VAL A 33 6.07 -19.68 1.58
N PHE A 34 6.12 -18.79 0.60
CA PHE A 34 4.96 -17.94 0.25
C PHE A 34 3.82 -18.74 -0.39
N TYR A 35 4.14 -19.74 -1.21
CA TYR A 35 3.12 -20.63 -1.76
C TYR A 35 2.48 -21.51 -0.70
N LEU A 36 3.21 -21.81 0.39
CA LEU A 36 2.64 -22.51 1.53
C LEU A 36 1.51 -21.69 2.19
N PHE A 37 1.62 -20.36 2.17
CA PHE A 37 0.58 -19.50 2.76
C PHE A 37 -0.73 -19.52 1.96
N LEU A 38 -0.72 -19.92 0.68
CA LEU A 38 -1.98 -20.12 -0.07
C LEU A 38 -2.83 -21.25 0.50
N LEU A 39 -2.27 -22.16 1.31
CA LEU A 39 -3.04 -23.16 2.05
C LEU A 39 -3.95 -22.53 3.11
N PHE A 40 -3.69 -21.30 3.53
CA PHE A 40 -4.55 -20.60 4.47
C PHE A 40 -5.89 -20.15 3.86
N VAL A 41 -5.99 -19.99 2.53
CA VAL A 41 -7.25 -19.65 1.84
C VAL A 41 -8.32 -20.75 2.01
N PRO A 42 -8.07 -22.02 1.66
CA PRO A 42 -9.05 -23.06 1.95
C PRO A 42 -9.22 -23.32 3.45
N LEU A 43 -8.19 -23.06 4.27
CA LEU A 43 -8.26 -23.27 5.71
C LEU A 43 -9.14 -22.23 6.42
N SER A 44 -9.07 -20.96 6.00
CA SER A 44 -9.93 -19.88 6.52
C SER A 44 -11.38 -20.14 6.14
N LEU A 45 -11.65 -20.53 4.89
CA LEU A 45 -12.98 -20.93 4.45
C LEU A 45 -13.52 -22.12 5.26
N PHE A 46 -12.70 -23.15 5.47
CA PHE A 46 -13.07 -24.31 6.29
C PHE A 46 -13.35 -23.90 7.74
N SER A 47 -12.51 -23.05 8.32
CA SER A 47 -12.69 -22.53 9.66
C SER A 47 -14.00 -21.73 9.79
N ALA A 48 -14.26 -20.82 8.85
CA ALA A 48 -15.43 -19.95 8.87
C ALA A 48 -16.74 -20.73 8.75
N VAL A 49 -16.78 -21.72 7.85
CA VAL A 49 -18.02 -22.44 7.52
C VAL A 49 -18.24 -23.66 8.41
N VAL A 50 -17.18 -24.43 8.68
CA VAL A 50 -17.28 -25.74 9.35
C VAL A 50 -16.96 -25.63 10.84
N LEU A 51 -15.78 -25.10 11.19
CA LEU A 51 -15.35 -25.03 12.60
C LEU A 51 -16.11 -23.95 13.37
N LYS A 52 -16.53 -22.87 12.69
CA LYS A 52 -17.18 -21.69 13.27
C LYS A 52 -16.39 -21.13 14.46
N ASN A 53 -15.07 -21.13 14.32
CA ASN A 53 -14.15 -20.55 15.29
C ASN A 53 -13.64 -19.22 14.73
N ASP A 54 -14.17 -18.11 15.23
CA ASP A 54 -13.85 -16.78 14.72
C ASP A 54 -12.37 -16.43 14.91
N THR A 55 -11.79 -16.72 16.07
CA THR A 55 -10.36 -16.40 16.33
C THR A 55 -9.44 -17.16 15.37
N PHE A 56 -9.72 -18.44 15.13
CA PHE A 56 -8.96 -19.23 14.15
C PHE A 56 -9.21 -18.74 12.72
N THR A 57 -10.45 -18.36 12.40
CA THR A 57 -10.82 -17.76 11.11
C THR A 57 -10.07 -16.45 10.87
N PHE A 58 -10.00 -15.57 11.87
CA PHE A 58 -9.29 -14.31 11.81
C PHE A 58 -7.80 -14.50 11.51
N ILE A 59 -7.12 -15.37 12.28
CA ILE A 59 -5.69 -15.67 12.08
C ILE A 59 -5.43 -16.25 10.69
N THR A 60 -6.27 -17.20 10.27
CA THR A 60 -6.10 -17.85 8.96
C THR A 60 -6.40 -16.89 7.80
N CYS A 61 -7.39 -16.01 7.91
CA CYS A 61 -7.66 -14.96 6.91
C CYS A 61 -6.47 -13.99 6.77
N ILE A 62 -5.89 -13.54 7.90
CA ILE A 62 -4.68 -12.69 7.88
C ILE A 62 -3.55 -13.37 7.10
N LEU A 63 -3.27 -14.63 7.40
CA LEU A 63 -2.22 -15.39 6.73
C LEU A 63 -2.54 -15.66 5.26
N ALA A 64 -3.83 -15.81 4.91
CA ALA A 64 -4.30 -15.98 3.54
C ALA A 64 -4.14 -14.69 2.70
N ILE A 65 -4.33 -13.51 3.29
CA ILE A 65 -4.21 -12.22 2.60
C ILE A 65 -2.77 -11.94 2.14
N VAL A 66 -1.76 -12.34 2.92
CA VAL A 66 -0.33 -12.09 2.60
C VAL A 66 0.08 -12.55 1.19
N PRO A 67 -0.13 -13.82 0.78
CA PRO A 67 0.20 -14.25 -0.58
C PRO A 67 -0.73 -13.62 -1.64
N LEU A 68 -2.00 -13.35 -1.31
CA LEU A 68 -2.94 -12.70 -2.23
C LEU A 68 -2.52 -11.27 -2.56
N ALA A 69 -2.06 -10.50 -1.58
CA ALA A 69 -1.49 -9.16 -1.76
C ALA A 69 -0.33 -9.17 -2.74
N ARG A 70 0.55 -10.16 -2.61
CA ARG A 70 1.69 -10.30 -3.51
C ARG A 70 1.28 -10.67 -4.93
N ILE A 71 0.32 -11.58 -5.09
CA ILE A 71 -0.20 -11.96 -6.42
C ILE A 71 -0.88 -10.76 -7.09
N MET A 72 -1.67 -9.99 -6.34
CA MET A 72 -2.34 -8.78 -6.82
C MET A 72 -1.34 -7.71 -7.26
N GLY A 73 -0.33 -7.41 -6.44
CA GLY A 73 0.73 -6.46 -6.81
C GLY A 73 1.51 -6.90 -8.04
N TYR A 74 1.89 -8.18 -8.12
CA TYR A 74 2.62 -8.72 -9.26
C TYR A 74 1.81 -8.68 -10.56
N THR A 75 0.54 -9.08 -10.54
CA THR A 75 -0.33 -9.03 -11.72
C THR A 75 -0.63 -7.60 -12.16
N THR A 76 -0.82 -6.68 -11.21
CA THR A 76 -0.94 -5.24 -11.48
C THR A 76 0.30 -4.71 -12.19
N LYS A 77 1.50 -5.09 -11.73
CA LYS A 77 2.77 -4.74 -12.37
C LYS A 77 2.88 -5.29 -13.79
N GLU A 78 2.52 -6.55 -14.00
CA GLU A 78 2.55 -7.19 -15.34
C GLU A 78 1.63 -6.49 -16.35
N ILE A 79 0.45 -6.01 -15.93
CA ILE A 79 -0.44 -5.19 -16.77
C ILE A 79 0.17 -3.81 -17.01
N SER A 80 0.78 -3.22 -15.99
CA SER A 80 1.39 -1.89 -16.02
C SER A 80 2.59 -1.82 -16.99
N LEU A 81 3.48 -2.83 -16.98
CA LEU A 81 4.59 -2.98 -17.93
C LEU A 81 4.16 -3.08 -19.40
N GLN A 82 2.88 -3.43 -19.64
CA GLN A 82 2.28 -3.57 -20.97
C GLN A 82 1.26 -2.45 -21.25
N SER A 83 1.33 -1.34 -20.51
CA SER A 83 0.42 -0.20 -20.61
C SER A 83 1.20 1.10 -20.79
N ASN A 84 0.52 2.17 -21.19
CA ASN A 84 1.15 3.49 -21.23
C ASN A 84 1.32 4.04 -19.80
N PRO A 85 2.17 5.07 -19.59
CA PRO A 85 2.44 5.61 -18.25
C PRO A 85 1.17 6.04 -17.51
N THR A 86 0.20 6.64 -18.22
CA THR A 86 -1.05 7.09 -17.61
C THR A 86 -1.92 5.96 -17.08
N VAL A 87 -2.13 4.92 -17.88
CA VAL A 87 -2.90 3.74 -17.48
C VAL A 87 -2.14 2.95 -16.41
N SER A 88 -0.81 2.88 -16.50
CA SER A 88 0.05 2.28 -15.49
C SER A 88 -0.11 2.97 -14.13
N GLY A 89 -0.03 4.30 -14.09
CA GLY A 89 -0.21 5.07 -12.85
C GLY A 89 -1.59 4.88 -12.23
N LEU A 90 -2.66 4.91 -13.04
CA LEU A 90 -4.03 4.67 -12.57
C LEU A 90 -4.25 3.24 -12.05
N LEU A 91 -3.72 2.23 -12.76
CA LEU A 91 -3.79 0.84 -12.33
C LEU A 91 -3.03 0.63 -11.02
N SER A 92 -1.83 1.20 -10.89
CA SER A 92 -1.04 1.11 -9.66
C SER A 92 -1.77 1.76 -8.49
N ALA A 93 -2.34 2.95 -8.68
CA ALA A 93 -3.10 3.63 -7.63
C ALA A 93 -4.32 2.82 -7.16
N THR A 94 -5.04 2.22 -8.11
CA THR A 94 -6.29 1.49 -7.83
C THR A 94 -6.01 0.12 -7.24
N PHE A 95 -5.20 -0.69 -7.91
CA PHE A 95 -4.97 -2.09 -7.53
C PHE A 95 -3.81 -2.27 -6.53
N GLY A 96 -2.92 -1.29 -6.39
CA GLY A 96 -1.92 -1.28 -5.30
C GLY A 96 -2.59 -1.21 -3.93
N ASN A 97 -3.68 -0.44 -3.82
CA ASN A 97 -4.44 -0.28 -2.56
C ASN A 97 -5.76 -1.06 -2.54
N ALA A 98 -6.00 -1.96 -3.49
CA ALA A 98 -7.30 -2.62 -3.62
C ALA A 98 -7.64 -3.50 -2.42
N ILE A 99 -6.66 -4.16 -1.79
CA ILE A 99 -6.91 -4.98 -0.60
C ILE A 99 -7.37 -4.12 0.57
N GLU A 100 -6.67 -3.01 0.83
CA GLU A 100 -7.05 -2.04 1.86
C GLU A 100 -8.47 -1.54 1.63
N LEU A 101 -8.77 -1.13 0.38
CA LEU A 101 -10.10 -0.64 0.00
C LEU A 101 -11.18 -1.72 0.19
N ILE A 102 -10.92 -2.96 -0.22
CA ILE A 102 -11.88 -4.07 -0.08
C ILE A 102 -12.16 -4.36 1.40
N ILE A 103 -11.13 -4.53 2.22
CA ILE A 103 -11.27 -4.77 3.66
C ILE A 103 -12.04 -3.62 4.31
N ALA A 104 -11.69 -2.38 3.99
CA ALA A 104 -12.35 -1.19 4.51
C ALA A 104 -13.84 -1.13 4.13
N ILE A 105 -14.20 -1.45 2.87
CA ILE A 105 -15.62 -1.48 2.44
C ILE A 105 -16.41 -2.55 3.21
N PHE A 106 -15.86 -3.75 3.40
CA PHE A 106 -16.53 -4.80 4.19
C PHE A 106 -16.65 -4.41 5.66
N ALA A 107 -15.63 -3.78 6.24
CA ALA A 107 -15.66 -3.27 7.60
C ALA A 107 -16.70 -2.14 7.78
N LEU A 108 -16.79 -1.19 6.84
CA LEU A 108 -17.85 -0.17 6.83
C LEU A 108 -19.25 -0.78 6.76
N ARG A 109 -19.43 -1.79 5.89
CA ARG A 109 -20.71 -2.51 5.78
C ARG A 109 -21.08 -3.22 7.09
N ALA A 110 -20.10 -3.68 7.85
CA ALA A 110 -20.30 -4.31 9.15
C ALA A 110 -20.43 -3.30 10.32
N GLY A 111 -20.36 -1.99 10.04
CA GLY A 111 -20.43 -0.96 11.08
C GLY A 111 -19.12 -0.74 11.85
N LEU A 112 -18.02 -1.37 11.44
CA LEU A 112 -16.72 -1.28 12.09
C LEU A 112 -15.95 -0.02 11.65
N ILE A 113 -16.56 1.16 11.81
CA ILE A 113 -16.00 2.44 11.37
C ILE A 113 -14.63 2.70 12.02
N GLN A 114 -14.49 2.40 13.31
CA GLN A 114 -13.24 2.59 14.04
C GLN A 114 -12.10 1.73 13.49
N VAL A 115 -12.40 0.49 13.07
CA VAL A 115 -11.40 -0.39 12.44
C VAL A 115 -10.91 0.22 11.13
N VAL A 116 -11.82 0.80 10.33
CA VAL A 116 -11.49 1.45 9.05
C VAL A 116 -10.63 2.69 9.26
N GLN A 117 -11.02 3.54 10.21
CA GLN A 117 -10.25 4.74 10.57
C GLN A 117 -8.85 4.36 11.06
N ALA A 118 -8.78 3.37 11.96
CA ALA A 118 -7.52 2.86 12.48
C ALA A 118 -6.65 2.26 11.38
N SER A 119 -7.21 1.49 10.42
CA SER A 119 -6.42 0.91 9.33
C SER A 119 -5.87 1.96 8.37
N ILE A 120 -6.63 3.03 8.07
CA ILE A 120 -6.14 4.18 7.29
C ILE A 120 -4.92 4.80 7.96
N ILE A 121 -5.04 5.13 9.26
CA ILE A 121 -3.97 5.74 10.04
C ILE A 121 -2.76 4.80 10.09
N GLY A 122 -3.01 3.53 10.38
CA GLY A 122 -2.02 2.46 10.45
C GLY A 122 -1.25 2.31 9.16
N SER A 123 -1.93 2.31 8.03
CA SER A 123 -1.32 2.18 6.71
C SER A 123 -0.48 3.42 6.36
N ILE A 124 -0.92 4.62 6.73
CA ILE A 124 -0.13 5.85 6.55
C ILE A 124 1.14 5.81 7.41
N ILE A 125 1.03 5.58 8.72
CA ILE A 125 2.21 5.55 9.60
C ILE A 125 3.11 4.35 9.30
N GLY A 126 2.53 3.22 8.91
CA GLY A 126 3.23 2.01 8.52
C GLY A 126 4.08 2.25 7.27
N ASN A 127 3.52 2.90 6.26
CA ASN A 127 4.28 3.21 5.04
C ASN A 127 5.35 4.28 5.26
N ILE A 128 5.10 5.27 6.11
CA ILE A 128 6.05 6.37 6.37
C ILE A 128 7.17 5.95 7.32
N LEU A 129 6.87 5.20 8.38
CA LEU A 129 7.83 4.85 9.43
C LEU A 129 8.37 3.43 9.27
N LEU A 130 7.48 2.44 9.15
CA LEU A 130 7.88 1.03 9.12
C LEU A 130 8.49 0.65 7.76
N LEU A 131 7.81 0.91 6.63
CA LEU A 131 8.28 0.55 5.29
C LEU A 131 9.58 1.29 4.95
N VAL A 132 9.56 2.62 5.06
CA VAL A 132 10.75 3.45 4.79
C VAL A 132 11.87 3.12 5.78
N GLY A 133 11.55 2.95 7.07
CA GLY A 133 12.52 2.56 8.10
C GLY A 133 13.17 1.20 7.83
N LEU A 134 12.39 0.18 7.50
CA LEU A 134 12.90 -1.15 7.12
C LEU A 134 13.76 -1.09 5.86
N SER A 135 13.37 -0.26 4.88
CA SER A 135 14.13 -0.08 3.64
C SER A 135 15.50 0.55 3.90
N ILE A 136 15.53 1.67 4.65
CA ILE A 136 16.77 2.35 5.03
C ILE A 136 17.64 1.46 5.91
N PHE A 137 17.04 0.76 6.89
CA PHE A 137 17.78 -0.13 7.78
C PHE A 137 18.41 -1.27 7.00
N ALA A 138 17.63 -2.02 6.21
CA ALA A 138 18.12 -3.16 5.45
C ALA A 138 19.16 -2.76 4.40
N GLY A 139 18.93 -1.67 3.66
CA GLY A 139 19.90 -1.13 2.71
C GLY A 139 21.17 -0.62 3.40
N GLY A 140 21.03 0.03 4.55
CA GLY A 140 22.13 0.54 5.38
C GLY A 140 23.01 -0.54 6.01
N LEU A 141 22.48 -1.76 6.23
CA LEU A 141 23.29 -2.92 6.64
C LEU A 141 24.26 -3.38 5.53
N ARG A 142 23.94 -3.10 4.26
CA ARG A 142 24.78 -3.44 3.10
C ARG A 142 25.64 -2.27 2.63
N TYR A 143 25.14 -1.04 2.73
CA TYR A 143 25.79 0.16 2.24
C TYR A 143 25.95 1.19 3.36
N LYS A 144 27.17 1.72 3.54
CA LYS A 144 27.45 2.68 4.63
C LYS A 144 26.57 3.94 4.57
N ASN A 145 26.36 4.46 3.37
CA ASN A 145 25.45 5.57 3.09
C ASN A 145 24.77 5.31 1.75
N GLN A 146 23.47 5.56 1.67
CA GLN A 146 22.70 5.52 0.42
C GLN A 146 22.18 6.91 0.11
N ARG A 147 22.05 7.25 -1.18
CA ARG A 147 21.54 8.55 -1.61
C ARG A 147 20.16 8.39 -2.23
N PHE A 148 19.37 9.44 -2.16
CA PHE A 148 18.07 9.54 -2.82
C PHE A 148 17.91 10.91 -3.48
N ASN A 149 16.87 11.05 -4.33
CA ASN A 149 16.55 12.33 -4.96
C ASN A 149 15.67 13.19 -4.04
N ASN A 150 16.20 14.30 -3.55
CA ASN A 150 15.51 15.19 -2.61
C ASN A 150 14.30 15.86 -3.25
N GLU A 151 14.33 16.14 -4.55
CA GLU A 151 13.25 16.89 -5.22
C GLU A 151 11.97 16.04 -5.31
N THR A 152 12.06 14.79 -5.75
CA THR A 152 10.93 13.85 -5.83
C THR A 152 10.32 13.57 -4.45
N ILE A 153 11.19 13.42 -3.45
CA ILE A 153 10.79 13.17 -2.07
C ILE A 153 10.20 14.43 -1.42
N ALA A 154 10.69 15.64 -1.74
CA ALA A 154 10.14 16.90 -1.24
C ALA A 154 8.71 17.11 -1.75
N VAL A 155 8.43 16.87 -3.04
CA VAL A 155 7.06 16.94 -3.58
C VAL A 155 6.13 16.00 -2.82
N SER A 156 6.55 14.76 -2.60
CA SER A 156 5.76 13.77 -1.85
C SER A 156 5.54 14.20 -0.39
N SER A 157 6.56 14.75 0.26
CA SER A 157 6.50 15.19 1.65
C SER A 157 5.59 16.41 1.85
N THR A 158 5.52 17.32 0.86
CA THR A 158 4.53 18.43 0.89
C THR A 158 3.10 17.94 0.71
N MET A 159 2.86 16.92 -0.13
CA MET A 159 1.54 16.30 -0.22
C MET A 159 1.11 15.63 1.08
N LEU A 160 2.05 15.03 1.81
CA LEU A 160 1.77 14.45 3.13
C LEU A 160 1.40 15.51 4.18
N ILE A 161 1.85 16.76 4.06
CA ILE A 161 1.37 17.86 4.91
C ILE A 161 -0.11 18.15 4.62
N ILE A 162 -0.53 18.07 3.36
CA ILE A 162 -1.94 18.23 2.97
C ILE A 162 -2.78 17.07 3.53
N VAL A 163 -2.23 15.86 3.56
CA VAL A 163 -2.86 14.71 4.24
C VAL A 163 -3.09 15.01 5.72
N VAL A 164 -2.07 15.48 6.45
CA VAL A 164 -2.22 15.84 7.87
C VAL A 164 -3.33 16.88 8.05
N ALA A 165 -3.36 17.93 7.24
CA ALA A 165 -4.42 18.94 7.31
C ALA A 165 -5.81 18.36 7.01
N GLY A 166 -5.93 17.51 5.99
CA GLY A 166 -7.19 16.87 5.60
C GLY A 166 -7.77 15.94 6.67
N LEU A 167 -6.92 15.22 7.41
CA LEU A 167 -7.36 14.36 8.50
C LEU A 167 -7.58 15.13 9.82
N ALA A 168 -6.74 16.14 10.10
CA ALA A 168 -6.79 16.89 11.35
C ALA A 168 -7.97 17.85 11.43
N ILE A 169 -8.29 18.58 10.35
CA ILE A 169 -9.30 19.66 10.40
C ILE A 169 -10.70 19.14 10.76
N PRO A 170 -11.25 18.07 10.14
CA PRO A 170 -12.53 17.52 10.55
C PRO A 170 -12.51 16.95 11.98
N SER A 171 -11.40 16.32 12.37
CA SER A 171 -11.21 15.78 13.72
C SER A 171 -11.22 16.88 14.81
N VAL A 172 -10.53 17.99 14.56
CA VAL A 172 -10.52 19.16 15.46
C VAL A 172 -11.88 19.83 15.50
N TYR A 173 -12.58 19.93 14.36
CA TYR A 173 -13.94 20.45 14.34
C TYR A 173 -14.88 19.61 15.21
N ASP A 174 -14.83 18.28 15.10
CA ASP A 174 -15.64 17.38 15.93
C ASP A 174 -15.25 17.47 17.41
N PHE A 175 -13.96 17.61 17.72
CA PHE A 175 -13.52 17.84 19.11
C PHE A 175 -14.11 19.14 19.71
N LEU A 176 -14.20 20.22 18.93
CA LEU A 176 -14.77 21.49 19.38
C LEU A 176 -16.31 21.49 19.38
N LYS A 177 -16.92 20.71 18.49
CA LYS A 177 -18.38 20.55 18.35
C LYS A 177 -18.73 19.07 18.18
N PRO A 178 -18.75 18.31 19.29
CA PRO A 178 -18.97 16.87 19.25
C PRO A 178 -20.27 16.54 18.52
N HIS A 179 -20.18 15.73 17.46
CA HIS A 179 -21.32 15.33 16.63
C HIS A 179 -22.10 16.50 16.05
N GLY A 180 -21.41 17.61 15.74
CA GLY A 180 -22.03 18.77 15.13
C GLY A 180 -22.75 18.41 13.81
N PRO A 181 -23.87 19.07 13.47
CA PRO A 181 -24.73 18.70 12.35
C PRO A 181 -24.04 18.75 10.98
N HIS A 182 -22.86 19.36 10.90
CA HIS A 182 -22.10 19.57 9.66
C HIS A 182 -20.88 18.65 9.52
N ILE A 183 -20.59 17.72 10.46
CA ILE A 183 -19.36 16.91 10.41
C ILE A 183 -19.28 16.05 9.14
N GLN A 184 -20.42 15.52 8.70
CA GLN A 184 -20.49 14.65 7.52
C GLN A 184 -20.26 15.47 6.23
N VAL A 185 -20.84 16.67 6.15
CA VAL A 185 -20.66 17.61 5.03
C VAL A 185 -19.21 18.12 4.99
N LEU A 186 -18.65 18.45 6.16
CA LEU A 186 -17.25 18.89 6.27
C LEU A 186 -16.30 17.77 5.82
N SER A 187 -16.50 16.55 6.30
CA SER A 187 -15.71 15.37 5.90
C SER A 187 -15.78 15.14 4.39
N ALA A 188 -16.97 15.24 3.80
CA ALA A 188 -17.16 15.08 2.36
C ALA A 188 -16.47 16.20 1.55
N ALA A 189 -16.60 17.46 1.98
CA ALA A 189 -15.95 18.59 1.33
C ALA A 189 -14.42 18.47 1.36
N VAL A 190 -13.85 18.07 2.50
CA VAL A 190 -12.42 17.83 2.64
C VAL A 190 -11.96 16.67 1.74
N ALA A 191 -12.72 15.57 1.68
CA ALA A 191 -12.42 14.45 0.79
C ALA A 191 -12.40 14.85 -0.71
N VAL A 192 -13.30 15.74 -1.13
CA VAL A 192 -13.29 16.30 -2.49
C VAL A 192 -12.00 17.10 -2.74
N VAL A 193 -11.60 17.97 -1.81
CA VAL A 193 -10.35 18.73 -1.93
C VAL A 193 -9.13 17.79 -1.99
N MET A 194 -9.09 16.75 -1.15
CA MET A 194 -8.05 15.73 -1.14
C MET A 194 -7.97 14.97 -2.48
N THR A 195 -9.12 14.69 -3.10
CA THR A 195 -9.17 14.04 -4.43
C THR A 195 -8.65 14.96 -5.52
N LEU A 196 -9.03 16.24 -5.50
CA LEU A 196 -8.59 17.22 -6.49
C LEU A 196 -7.07 17.41 -6.45
N ILE A 197 -6.49 17.50 -5.25
CA ILE A 197 -5.03 17.61 -5.12
C ILE A 197 -4.31 16.31 -5.53
N TYR A 198 -4.90 15.14 -5.28
CA TYR A 198 -4.37 13.88 -5.78
C TYR A 198 -4.33 13.84 -7.31
N LEU A 199 -5.43 14.22 -7.97
CA LEU A 199 -5.50 14.28 -9.43
C LEU A 199 -4.53 15.31 -10.02
N ALA A 200 -4.38 16.47 -9.37
CA ALA A 200 -3.38 17.46 -9.74
C ALA A 200 -1.96 16.90 -9.59
N GLY A 201 -1.69 16.16 -8.52
CA GLY A 201 -0.43 15.46 -8.27
C GLY A 201 -0.12 14.38 -9.31
N LEU A 202 -1.13 13.60 -9.68
CA LEU A 202 -1.02 12.58 -10.73
C LEU A 202 -0.77 13.22 -12.10
N PHE A 203 -1.43 14.33 -12.41
CA PHE A 203 -1.16 15.10 -13.61
C PHE A 203 0.25 15.72 -13.59
N PHE A 204 0.70 16.17 -12.41
CA PHE A 204 2.03 16.71 -12.21
C PHE A 204 3.09 15.68 -12.55
N SER A 205 3.03 14.49 -11.93
CA SER A 205 4.01 13.42 -12.09
C SER A 205 3.98 12.74 -13.46
N LEU A 206 2.79 12.53 -14.04
CA LEU A 206 2.66 11.78 -15.30
C LEU A 206 2.82 12.63 -16.55
N ARG A 207 2.69 13.97 -16.45
CA ARG A 207 2.66 14.83 -17.63
C ARG A 207 3.58 16.04 -17.54
N THR A 208 3.43 16.89 -16.52
CA THR A 208 4.15 18.19 -16.52
C THR A 208 5.60 18.09 -16.04
N HIS A 209 5.88 17.19 -15.09
CA HIS A 209 7.18 17.04 -14.46
C HIS A 209 7.62 15.58 -14.52
N ARG A 210 7.34 14.93 -15.66
CA ARG A 210 7.62 13.52 -15.88
C ARG A 210 9.10 13.21 -15.70
N ASP A 211 9.99 14.10 -16.12
CA ASP A 211 11.44 13.97 -16.00
C ASP A 211 11.91 13.79 -14.53
N LEU A 212 11.15 14.31 -13.56
CA LEU A 212 11.44 14.18 -12.13
C LEU A 212 11.16 12.78 -11.58
N PHE A 213 10.23 12.06 -12.19
CA PHE A 213 9.76 10.73 -11.77
C PHE A 213 10.22 9.60 -12.72
N ASP A 214 10.61 9.94 -13.96
CA ASP A 214 11.05 8.97 -14.98
C ASP A 214 12.29 8.19 -14.52
N ALA A 215 13.22 8.80 -13.78
CA ALA A 215 14.40 8.09 -13.26
C ALA A 215 14.01 6.95 -12.31
N SER A 216 13.07 7.19 -11.40
CA SER A 216 12.59 6.18 -10.45
C SER A 216 11.72 5.13 -11.16
N ASP A 217 10.92 5.53 -12.15
CA ASP A 217 10.09 4.60 -12.94
C ASP A 217 10.91 3.74 -13.92
N GLU A 218 11.92 4.30 -14.58
CA GLU A 218 12.89 3.54 -15.36
C GLU A 218 13.65 2.57 -14.47
N MET A 219 13.98 2.95 -13.24
CA MET A 219 14.69 2.08 -12.30
C MET A 219 13.81 0.97 -11.71
N LYS A 220 12.48 1.19 -11.62
CA LYS A 220 11.46 0.15 -11.40
C LYS A 220 11.33 -0.80 -12.60
N ALA A 221 11.54 -0.30 -13.82
CA ALA A 221 11.33 -1.05 -15.06
C ALA A 221 12.58 -1.75 -15.64
N THR A 222 13.79 -1.28 -15.34
CA THR A 222 15.05 -1.65 -16.04
C THR A 222 15.45 -3.12 -15.92
N HIS A 223 14.84 -3.89 -15.01
CA HIS A 223 15.14 -5.32 -14.84
C HIS A 223 13.98 -6.26 -15.14
N GLU A 224 12.77 -5.74 -15.42
CA GLU A 224 11.59 -6.58 -15.50
C GLU A 224 10.85 -6.40 -16.83
N ARG A 225 11.06 -7.37 -17.72
CA ARG A 225 10.19 -7.57 -18.88
C ARG A 225 8.92 -8.30 -18.44
N PRO A 226 7.76 -7.98 -19.04
CA PRO A 226 6.54 -8.71 -18.75
C PRO A 226 6.77 -10.20 -19.04
N THR A 227 6.37 -11.01 -18.08
CA THR A 227 6.55 -12.46 -18.08
C THR A 227 5.26 -13.19 -18.46
N MET A 228 4.12 -12.50 -18.40
CA MET A 228 2.82 -13.02 -18.79
C MET A 228 2.07 -12.06 -19.72
N SER A 229 1.11 -12.60 -20.47
CA SER A 229 0.27 -11.77 -21.34
C SER A 229 -0.68 -10.90 -20.52
N LYS A 230 -0.95 -9.67 -21.00
CA LYS A 230 -1.88 -8.73 -20.37
C LYS A 230 -3.25 -9.35 -20.03
N ARG A 231 -3.77 -10.22 -20.91
CA ARG A 231 -5.05 -10.93 -20.70
C ARG A 231 -4.97 -11.92 -19.53
N LEU A 232 -3.90 -12.70 -19.44
CA LEU A 232 -3.70 -13.64 -18.35
C LEU A 232 -3.54 -12.89 -17.02
N ALA A 233 -2.74 -11.82 -17.01
CA ALA A 233 -2.57 -10.98 -15.82
C ALA A 233 -3.90 -10.40 -15.32
N ALA A 234 -4.75 -9.91 -16.24
CA ALA A 234 -6.06 -9.38 -15.90
C ALA A 234 -7.02 -10.45 -15.33
N ILE A 235 -7.01 -11.67 -15.88
CA ILE A 235 -7.83 -12.78 -15.35
C ILE A 235 -7.37 -13.16 -13.93
N ILE A 236 -6.07 -13.31 -13.72
CA ILE A 236 -5.52 -13.65 -12.40
C ILE A 236 -5.85 -12.53 -11.41
N LEU A 237 -5.67 -11.26 -11.80
CA LEU A 237 -5.99 -10.11 -10.96
C LEU A 237 -7.47 -10.13 -10.53
N LEU A 238 -8.40 -10.33 -11.45
CA LEU A 238 -9.84 -10.39 -11.13
C LEU A 238 -10.18 -11.56 -10.19
N LEU A 239 -9.59 -12.74 -10.41
CA LEU A 239 -9.76 -13.89 -9.52
C LEU A 239 -9.20 -13.61 -8.13
N THR A 240 -8.01 -12.99 -8.04
CA THR A 240 -7.41 -12.62 -6.76
C THR A 240 -8.25 -11.57 -6.02
N VAL A 241 -8.80 -10.58 -6.72
CA VAL A 241 -9.75 -9.60 -6.14
C VAL A 241 -10.98 -10.31 -5.57
N ALA A 242 -11.55 -11.28 -6.29
CA ALA A 242 -12.70 -12.04 -5.80
C ALA A 242 -12.37 -12.88 -4.55
N VAL A 243 -11.22 -13.54 -4.53
CA VAL A 243 -10.78 -14.31 -3.34
C VAL A 243 -10.51 -13.37 -2.16
N VAL A 244 -9.84 -12.23 -2.38
CA VAL A 244 -9.62 -11.23 -1.33
C VAL A 244 -10.94 -10.70 -0.79
N ALA A 245 -11.96 -10.48 -1.63
CA ALA A 245 -13.28 -10.06 -1.16
C ALA A 245 -13.93 -11.11 -0.24
N ILE A 246 -13.82 -12.40 -0.58
CA ILE A 246 -14.33 -13.50 0.27
C ILE A 246 -13.56 -13.55 1.60
N GLU A 247 -12.22 -13.52 1.56
CA GLU A 247 -11.39 -13.51 2.77
C GLU A 247 -11.67 -12.28 3.64
N SER A 248 -11.91 -11.11 3.02
CA SER A 248 -12.21 -9.87 3.74
C SER A 248 -13.55 -9.95 4.46
N GLU A 249 -14.56 -10.59 3.85
CA GLU A 249 -15.84 -10.82 4.51
C GLU A 249 -15.70 -11.70 5.76
N PHE A 250 -14.94 -12.79 5.68
CA PHE A 250 -14.69 -13.66 6.83
C PHE A 250 -13.81 -13.00 7.89
N LEU A 251 -12.76 -12.29 7.47
CA LEU A 251 -11.89 -11.52 8.35
C LEU A 251 -12.72 -10.56 9.19
N VAL A 252 -13.50 -9.69 8.54
CA VAL A 252 -14.28 -8.63 9.19
C VAL A 252 -15.30 -9.20 10.18
N ARG A 253 -16.01 -10.28 9.82
CA ARG A 253 -16.96 -10.95 10.73
C ARG A 253 -16.29 -11.49 11.99
N ALA A 254 -15.02 -11.88 11.89
CA ALA A 254 -14.27 -12.47 12.99
C ALA A 254 -13.52 -11.46 13.86
N ILE A 255 -13.42 -10.17 13.45
CA ILE A 255 -12.62 -9.15 14.15
C ILE A 255 -13.04 -9.01 15.61
N GLU A 256 -14.34 -8.88 15.89
CA GLU A 256 -14.81 -8.60 17.24
C GLU A 256 -14.50 -9.74 18.21
N THR A 257 -14.82 -10.98 17.84
CA THR A 257 -14.53 -12.17 18.64
C THR A 257 -13.03 -12.38 18.83
N ALA A 258 -12.23 -12.15 17.78
CA ALA A 258 -10.78 -12.27 17.84
C ALA A 258 -10.16 -11.21 18.76
N ALA A 259 -10.63 -9.97 18.68
CA ALA A 259 -10.20 -8.87 19.55
C ALA A 259 -10.37 -9.24 21.04
N VAL A 260 -11.56 -9.71 21.41
CA VAL A 260 -11.87 -10.13 22.79
C VAL A 260 -11.03 -11.33 23.22
N THR A 261 -10.89 -12.34 22.35
CA THR A 261 -10.18 -13.59 22.70
C THR A 261 -8.67 -13.38 22.83
N ILE A 262 -8.09 -12.55 21.97
CA ILE A 262 -6.65 -12.23 21.97
C ILE A 262 -6.32 -11.19 23.06
N GLY A 263 -7.30 -10.39 23.49
CA GLY A 263 -7.11 -9.32 24.47
C GLY A 263 -6.51 -8.05 23.87
N ILE A 264 -6.89 -7.71 22.64
CA ILE A 264 -6.46 -6.50 21.92
C ILE A 264 -7.67 -5.71 21.42
N THR A 265 -7.52 -4.40 21.24
CA THR A 265 -8.62 -3.55 20.76
C THR A 265 -8.83 -3.66 19.26
N GLN A 266 -10.05 -3.36 18.81
CA GLN A 266 -10.37 -3.26 17.38
C GLN A 266 -9.52 -2.18 16.69
N THR A 267 -9.25 -1.08 17.39
CA THR A 267 -8.34 -0.02 16.96
C THR A 267 -6.93 -0.55 16.75
N PHE A 268 -6.38 -1.34 17.68
CA PHE A 268 -5.07 -1.96 17.52
C PHE A 268 -5.02 -2.93 16.34
N ILE A 269 -6.09 -3.72 16.13
CA ILE A 269 -6.23 -4.59 14.95
C ILE A 269 -6.17 -3.75 13.67
N GLY A 270 -6.93 -2.66 13.57
CA GLY A 270 -6.89 -1.79 12.39
C GLY A 270 -5.50 -1.20 12.17
N ILE A 271 -4.95 -0.51 13.18
CA ILE A 271 -3.76 0.33 13.04
C ILE A 271 -2.46 -0.46 12.89
N VAL A 272 -2.36 -1.67 13.45
CA VAL A 272 -1.15 -2.50 13.37
C VAL A 272 -1.38 -3.71 12.49
N VAL A 273 -2.38 -4.53 12.81
CA VAL A 273 -2.52 -5.85 12.19
C VAL A 273 -2.95 -5.72 10.73
N ILE A 274 -4.07 -5.02 10.46
CA ILE A 274 -4.59 -4.83 9.11
C ILE A 274 -3.59 -4.04 8.27
N ALA A 275 -3.11 -2.90 8.79
CA ALA A 275 -2.14 -2.05 8.09
C ALA A 275 -0.85 -2.78 7.65
N ILE A 276 -0.30 -3.69 8.47
CA ILE A 276 0.90 -4.45 8.09
C ILE A 276 0.57 -5.45 6.97
N ILE A 277 -0.55 -6.16 7.07
CA ILE A 277 -0.85 -7.28 6.17
C ILE A 277 -1.20 -6.80 4.77
N THR A 278 -1.83 -5.64 4.64
CA THR A 278 -2.23 -5.07 3.35
C THR A 278 -1.05 -4.45 2.62
N ASN A 279 -0.11 -3.84 3.34
CA ASN A 279 1.09 -3.23 2.78
C ASN A 279 2.28 -4.22 2.63
N ILE A 280 2.11 -5.51 2.98
CA ILE A 280 3.22 -6.49 3.01
C ILE A 280 3.91 -6.68 1.65
N ALA A 281 3.15 -6.57 0.55
CA ALA A 281 3.68 -6.71 -0.81
C ALA A 281 4.56 -5.52 -1.20
N GLU A 282 4.15 -4.30 -0.80
CA GLU A 282 4.91 -3.07 -1.02
C GLU A 282 6.15 -3.03 -0.13
N ASN A 283 6.01 -3.39 1.14
CA ASN A 283 7.13 -3.56 2.09
C ASN A 283 8.22 -4.46 1.52
N SER A 284 7.86 -5.63 1.01
CA SER A 284 8.82 -6.56 0.44
C SER A 284 9.52 -5.99 -0.81
N THR A 285 8.79 -5.26 -1.65
CA THR A 285 9.34 -4.67 -2.88
C THR A 285 10.26 -3.49 -2.59
N ALA A 286 9.86 -2.61 -1.66
CA ALA A 286 10.65 -1.45 -1.25
C ALA A 286 11.97 -1.89 -0.59
N VAL A 287 11.93 -2.85 0.35
CA VAL A 287 13.14 -3.39 0.97
C VAL A 287 14.06 -4.03 -0.07
N HIS A 288 13.50 -4.72 -1.06
CA HIS A 288 14.29 -5.31 -2.14
C HIS A 288 15.06 -4.24 -2.94
N PHE A 289 14.40 -3.15 -3.35
CA PHE A 289 15.06 -2.05 -4.04
C PHE A 289 16.15 -1.37 -3.19
N ALA A 290 15.92 -1.22 -1.88
CA ALA A 290 16.90 -0.61 -0.99
C ALA A 290 18.17 -1.46 -0.89
N LEU A 291 18.01 -2.79 -0.85
CA LEU A 291 19.11 -3.75 -0.90
C LEU A 291 19.84 -3.77 -2.24
N GLU A 292 19.22 -3.32 -3.33
CA GLU A 292 19.84 -3.11 -4.65
C GLU A 292 20.50 -1.74 -4.82
N ASN A 293 20.62 -0.96 -3.74
CA ASN A 293 21.13 0.41 -3.75
C ASN A 293 20.25 1.43 -4.48
N LYS A 294 18.93 1.18 -4.55
CA LYS A 294 17.93 2.03 -5.19
C LYS A 294 17.00 2.63 -4.13
N LEU A 295 17.59 3.38 -3.19
CA LEU A 295 16.86 3.87 -2.01
C LEU A 295 15.78 4.90 -2.37
N ASP A 296 16.01 5.72 -3.41
CA ASP A 296 15.04 6.65 -3.97
C ASP A 296 13.72 5.95 -4.33
N VAL A 297 13.80 4.83 -5.05
CA VAL A 297 12.63 4.03 -5.44
C VAL A 297 11.92 3.46 -4.20
N SER A 298 12.68 2.98 -3.21
CA SER A 298 12.11 2.43 -1.98
C SER A 298 11.34 3.46 -1.16
N ILE A 299 11.92 4.65 -0.98
CA ILE A 299 11.26 5.74 -0.25
C ILE A 299 10.02 6.19 -1.02
N GLU A 300 10.12 6.36 -2.34
CA GLU A 300 9.00 6.75 -3.19
C GLU A 300 7.83 5.76 -3.09
N ILE A 301 8.08 4.44 -3.06
CA ILE A 301 7.03 3.43 -2.85
C ILE A 301 6.27 3.70 -1.55
N GLY A 302 6.99 3.93 -0.44
CA GLY A 302 6.37 4.20 0.86
C GLY A 302 5.58 5.50 0.89
N LEU A 303 6.17 6.61 0.44
CA LEU A 303 5.51 7.92 0.46
C LEU A 303 4.31 7.95 -0.48
N SER A 304 4.45 7.42 -1.69
CA SER A 304 3.36 7.35 -2.66
C SER A 304 2.20 6.50 -2.15
N SER A 305 2.47 5.37 -1.50
CA SER A 305 1.41 4.53 -0.93
C SER A 305 0.64 5.26 0.17
N ALA A 306 1.34 5.91 1.11
CA ALA A 306 0.70 6.75 2.13
C ALA A 306 -0.15 7.89 1.54
N ILE A 307 0.36 8.56 0.50
CA ILE A 307 -0.38 9.61 -0.23
C ILE A 307 -1.63 9.03 -0.91
N GLN A 308 -1.54 7.86 -1.54
CA GLN A 308 -2.67 7.21 -2.21
C GLN A 308 -3.74 6.77 -1.22
N ILE A 309 -3.35 6.19 -0.08
CA ILE A 309 -4.30 5.83 0.98
C ILE A 309 -5.09 7.07 1.41
N ALA A 310 -4.39 8.16 1.75
CA ALA A 310 -5.04 9.34 2.25
C ALA A 310 -5.81 10.14 1.20
N LEU A 311 -5.22 10.40 0.02
CA LEU A 311 -5.80 11.31 -0.96
C LEU A 311 -6.66 10.62 -2.03
N PHE A 312 -6.67 9.28 -2.08
CA PHE A 312 -7.47 8.51 -3.04
C PHE A 312 -8.38 7.47 -2.36
N VAL A 313 -7.84 6.58 -1.52
CA VAL A 313 -8.65 5.52 -0.87
C VAL A 313 -9.68 6.12 0.08
N VAL A 314 -9.26 7.04 0.96
CA VAL A 314 -10.16 7.70 1.92
C VAL A 314 -11.32 8.44 1.22
N PRO A 315 -11.09 9.26 0.17
CA PRO A 315 -12.20 9.83 -0.59
C PRO A 315 -13.13 8.81 -1.23
N ILE A 316 -12.63 7.69 -1.75
CA ILE A 316 -13.49 6.62 -2.26
C ILE A 316 -14.34 6.04 -1.13
N LEU A 317 -13.77 5.80 0.05
CA LEU A 317 -14.51 5.33 1.22
C LEU A 317 -15.59 6.33 1.67
N MET A 318 -15.30 7.63 1.62
CA MET A 318 -16.31 8.68 1.87
C MET A 318 -17.45 8.63 0.84
N LEU A 319 -17.14 8.46 -0.45
CA LEU A 319 -18.15 8.34 -1.50
C LEU A 319 -19.01 7.08 -1.32
N VAL A 320 -18.37 5.92 -1.09
CA VAL A 320 -19.06 4.65 -0.82
C VAL A 320 -19.96 4.78 0.40
N SER A 321 -19.46 5.33 1.50
CA SER A 321 -20.24 5.58 2.71
C SER A 321 -21.44 6.48 2.46
N SER A 322 -21.30 7.53 1.63
CA SER A 322 -22.41 8.42 1.29
C SER A 322 -23.49 7.72 0.44
N VAL A 323 -23.12 6.79 -0.44
CA VAL A 323 -24.07 6.05 -1.29
C VAL A 323 -24.83 5.00 -0.48
N PHE A 324 -24.14 4.30 0.44
CA PHE A 324 -24.72 3.21 1.22
C PHE A 324 -25.15 3.60 2.64
N ASN A 325 -24.99 4.87 3.02
CA ASN A 325 -25.27 5.41 4.36
C ASN A 325 -24.53 4.69 5.50
N PHE A 326 -23.25 4.38 5.31
CA PHE A 326 -22.43 3.72 6.33
C PHE A 326 -21.98 4.65 7.47
N GLY A 327 -22.14 5.96 7.33
CA GLY A 327 -21.81 6.92 8.40
C GLY A 327 -20.32 7.18 8.61
N PHE A 328 -19.46 6.76 7.68
CA PHE A 328 -18.02 7.07 7.70
C PHE A 328 -17.79 8.60 7.68
N THR A 329 -16.89 9.06 8.53
CA THR A 329 -16.44 10.46 8.62
C THR A 329 -14.92 10.52 8.79
N LEU A 330 -14.33 11.67 8.53
CA LEU A 330 -12.88 11.91 8.69
C LEU A 330 -12.53 12.34 10.13
N VAL A 331 -13.22 11.76 11.12
CA VAL A 331 -12.99 12.03 12.54
C VAL A 331 -12.09 10.96 13.11
N PHE A 332 -10.87 11.34 13.45
CA PHE A 332 -9.89 10.49 14.09
C PHE A 332 -9.62 10.97 15.50
N THR A 333 -9.14 10.07 16.35
CA THR A 333 -8.74 10.42 17.71
C THR A 333 -7.55 11.39 17.69
N PRO A 334 -7.39 12.24 18.72
CA PRO A 334 -6.22 13.11 18.84
C PRO A 334 -4.89 12.33 18.78
N PHE A 335 -4.89 11.10 19.29
CA PHE A 335 -3.71 10.25 19.29
C PHE A 335 -3.34 9.75 17.89
N GLU A 336 -4.33 9.36 17.07
CA GLU A 336 -4.13 9.01 15.66
C GLU A 336 -3.60 10.20 14.85
N ILE A 337 -4.19 11.39 15.03
CA ILE A 337 -3.73 12.61 14.33
C ILE A 337 -2.29 12.95 14.72
N LEU A 338 -1.96 12.84 16.01
CA LEU A 338 -0.60 13.07 16.51
C LEU A 338 0.40 12.08 15.90
N ALA A 339 0.04 10.79 15.81
CA ALA A 339 0.89 9.77 15.22
C ALA A 339 1.20 10.04 13.74
N VAL A 340 0.18 10.41 12.94
CA VAL A 340 0.38 10.78 11.53
C VAL A 340 1.21 12.05 11.40
N MET A 341 0.92 13.08 12.20
CA MET A 341 1.67 14.33 12.19
C MET A 341 3.16 14.09 12.50
N LEU A 342 3.45 13.30 13.54
CA LEU A 342 4.82 12.95 13.90
C LEU A 342 5.52 12.19 12.77
N ALA A 343 4.85 11.21 12.15
CA ALA A 343 5.40 10.45 11.03
C ALA A 343 5.77 11.36 9.84
N VAL A 344 4.86 12.26 9.45
CA VAL A 344 5.04 13.20 8.34
C VAL A 344 6.14 14.22 8.63
N LEU A 345 6.26 14.70 9.88
CA LEU A 345 7.33 15.61 10.27
C LEU A 345 8.71 14.94 10.19
N ILE A 346 8.84 13.70 10.67
CA ILE A 346 10.10 12.97 10.63
C ILE A 346 10.57 12.74 9.19
N VAL A 347 9.66 12.33 8.29
CA VAL A 347 10.04 12.16 6.87
C VAL A 347 10.37 13.49 6.20
N ASN A 348 9.65 14.58 6.47
CA ASN A 348 10.02 15.90 5.94
C ASN A 348 11.42 16.31 6.38
N TYR A 349 11.80 16.03 7.63
CA TYR A 349 13.14 16.29 8.13
C TYR A 349 14.18 15.41 7.41
N LEU A 350 13.91 14.10 7.29
CA LEU A 350 14.81 13.16 6.61
C LEU A 350 15.06 13.54 5.14
N SER A 351 14.06 14.13 4.48
CA SER A 351 14.11 14.53 3.07
C SER A 351 15.13 15.62 2.75
N ALA A 352 15.63 16.34 3.76
CA ALA A 352 16.53 17.48 3.58
C ALA A 352 17.98 17.08 3.22
N ASP A 353 18.48 15.98 3.79
CA ASP A 353 19.92 15.65 3.76
C ASP A 353 20.36 14.81 2.55
N GLY A 354 19.41 14.24 1.80
CA GLY A 354 19.64 13.47 0.56
C GLY A 354 20.49 12.22 0.68
N ARG A 355 20.77 11.79 1.91
CA ARG A 355 21.48 10.57 2.22
C ARG A 355 20.85 9.94 3.44
N CYS A 356 20.82 8.61 3.46
CA CYS A 356 20.47 7.87 4.66
C CYS A 356 21.53 6.86 5.08
N ASN A 357 21.49 6.50 6.36
CA ASN A 357 22.28 5.42 6.94
C ASN A 357 21.40 4.48 7.80
N TRP A 358 21.95 3.31 8.19
CA TRP A 358 21.18 2.29 8.91
C TRP A 358 20.59 2.77 10.25
N LEU A 359 21.23 3.74 10.93
CA LEU A 359 20.77 4.24 12.22
C LEU A 359 19.47 5.04 12.07
N GLU A 360 19.33 5.84 11.01
CA GLU A 360 18.08 6.55 10.71
C GLU A 360 16.94 5.57 10.44
N GLY A 361 17.22 4.48 9.71
CA GLY A 361 16.26 3.40 9.51
C GLY A 361 15.82 2.76 10.83
N ALA A 362 16.76 2.48 11.74
CA ALA A 362 16.46 1.96 13.07
C ALA A 362 15.65 2.96 13.92
N GLN A 363 15.92 4.26 13.81
CA GLN A 363 15.15 5.32 14.49
C GLN A 363 13.70 5.35 14.01
N LEU A 364 13.44 5.29 12.70
CA LEU A 364 12.08 5.23 12.14
C LEU A 364 11.31 4.00 12.63
N ILE A 365 11.95 2.82 12.60
CA ILE A 365 11.35 1.58 13.12
C ILE A 365 11.06 1.72 14.62
N SER A 366 11.95 2.35 15.38
CA SER A 366 11.77 2.57 16.82
C SER A 366 10.58 3.48 17.10
N VAL A 367 10.41 4.56 16.34
CA VAL A 367 9.23 5.44 16.46
C VAL A 367 7.95 4.68 16.13
N TYR A 368 7.93 3.89 15.05
CA TYR A 368 6.78 3.03 14.75
C TYR A 368 6.47 2.06 15.90
N ALA A 369 7.49 1.39 16.46
CA ALA A 369 7.31 0.47 17.57
C ALA A 369 6.75 1.17 18.82
N ILE A 370 7.23 2.37 19.16
CA ILE A 370 6.72 3.17 20.27
C ILE A 370 5.24 3.51 20.05
N ILE A 371 4.87 3.95 18.84
CA ILE A 371 3.48 4.25 18.48
C ILE A 371 2.62 2.98 18.59
N ALA A 372 3.06 1.86 18.01
CA ALA A 372 2.33 0.59 18.06
C ALA A 372 2.13 0.10 19.50
N ILE A 373 3.17 0.17 20.35
CA ILE A 373 3.07 -0.17 21.77
C ILE A 373 2.08 0.74 22.48
N ALA A 374 2.08 2.04 22.19
CA ALA A 374 1.11 2.95 22.79
C ALA A 374 -0.33 2.60 22.37
N PHE A 375 -0.58 2.32 21.09
CA PHE A 375 -1.89 1.87 20.60
C PHE A 375 -2.33 0.52 21.16
N PHE A 376 -1.41 -0.33 21.61
CA PHE A 376 -1.75 -1.57 22.31
C PHE A 376 -2.44 -1.29 23.66
N PHE A 377 -2.06 -0.21 24.34
CA PHE A 377 -2.62 0.18 25.65
C PHE A 377 -3.75 1.20 25.56
N VAL A 378 -3.87 1.92 24.43
CA VAL A 378 -5.00 2.83 24.20
C VAL A 378 -6.24 1.97 23.90
N ALA A 379 -7.11 1.89 24.91
CA ALA A 379 -8.37 1.16 24.88
C ALA A 379 -9.45 1.93 24.11
#